data_AF-A0A2E9R430-F1
#
_entry.id   AF-A0A2E9R430-F1
#
_cell.length_a   1.000
_cell.length_b   1.000
_cell.length_c   1.000
_cell.angle_alpha   90.00
_cell.angle_beta   90.00
_cell.angle_gamma   90.00
#
_symmetry.space_group_name_H-M   'P 1'
#
loop_
_entity.id
_entity.type
_entity.pdbx_description
1 polymer ?
#
loop_
_entity_poly.entity_id
_entity_poly.type
_entity_poly.pdbx_seq_one_letter_code
_entity_poly.pdbx_strand_id
1 'polypeptide(L)'
;YDELQKTISIAITDFELLQESEHYHSTFRVMEEHQHFLLCKALEIHVLELPKYKKTLEDAQTPIEQWLSFLKDGKDMQHEQIQKWDEECKKALEEIEHLSRDEKFRWVYEDRLKGILDYYSGLKSKFREGLKKGEQAGLERGRQEGLEEGRQEGLQEGFSQGEQAGLEKGIQTGEQIGLLKSAKKMLEAGMTPQQIADILNISVQDIQNLNP
;
A
#
# COMPACT_ATOMS: atom_id res chain seq x y z
N TYR A 1 -47.80 -21.04 -14.71
CA TYR A 1 -46.65 -20.44 -15.40
C TYR A 1 -45.93 -21.61 -16.02
N ASP A 2 -46.37 -22.02 -17.21
CA ASP A 2 -46.15 -23.40 -17.70
C ASP A 2 -45.06 -23.46 -18.78
N GLU A 3 -44.64 -22.30 -19.30
CA GLU A 3 -43.57 -22.16 -20.29
C GLU A 3 -42.56 -21.08 -19.85
N LEU A 4 -41.27 -21.44 -19.84
CA LEU A 4 -40.18 -20.52 -19.57
C LEU A 4 -39.96 -19.60 -20.78
N GLN A 5 -40.22 -18.30 -20.61
CA GLN A 5 -40.01 -17.31 -21.67
C GLN A 5 -38.52 -17.07 -21.91
N LYS A 6 -38.15 -16.89 -23.18
CA LYS A 6 -36.77 -16.52 -23.54
C LYS A 6 -36.42 -15.18 -22.90
N THR A 7 -35.37 -15.18 -22.09
CA THR A 7 -34.83 -14.03 -21.39
C THR A 7 -33.47 -13.67 -21.97
N ILE A 8 -33.31 -12.43 -22.40
CA ILE A 8 -32.05 -11.90 -22.93
C ILE A 8 -31.59 -10.81 -21.97
N SER A 9 -30.44 -11.03 -21.33
CA SER A 9 -29.76 -10.01 -20.53
C SER A 9 -28.73 -9.31 -21.39
N ILE A 10 -28.74 -7.98 -21.42
CA ILE A 10 -27.75 -7.19 -22.15
C ILE A 10 -27.05 -6.28 -21.15
N ALA A 11 -25.75 -6.46 -20.99
CA ALA A 11 -24.87 -5.60 -20.20
C ALA A 11 -23.97 -4.82 -21.16
N ILE A 12 -23.99 -3.49 -21.07
CA ILE A 12 -23.11 -2.60 -21.83
C ILE A 12 -22.18 -1.91 -20.83
N THR A 13 -20.87 -2.01 -21.03
CA THR A 13 -19.87 -1.48 -20.10
C THR A 13 -18.90 -0.52 -20.79
N ASP A 14 -18.51 0.54 -20.10
CA ASP A 14 -17.47 1.49 -20.49
C ASP A 14 -16.07 1.09 -19.93
N PHE A 15 -15.97 -0.09 -19.34
CA PHE A 15 -14.75 -0.70 -18.83
C PHE A 15 -14.62 -2.17 -19.28
N GLU A 16 -13.40 -2.70 -19.19
CA GLU A 16 -13.11 -4.11 -19.45
C GLU A 16 -13.55 -4.96 -18.26
N LEU A 17 -14.57 -5.79 -18.48
CA LEU A 17 -15.13 -6.72 -17.49
C LEU A 17 -14.55 -8.12 -17.67
N LEU A 18 -14.37 -8.58 -18.91
CA LEU A 18 -13.95 -9.94 -19.23
C LEU A 18 -12.48 -9.94 -19.64
N GLN A 19 -11.59 -10.53 -18.86
CA GLN A 19 -10.16 -10.56 -19.25
C GLN A 19 -9.85 -11.71 -20.21
N GLU A 20 -10.76 -12.69 -20.30
CA GLU A 20 -10.61 -13.92 -21.06
C GLU A 20 -10.98 -13.75 -22.54
N SER A 21 -11.65 -12.65 -22.90
CA SER A 21 -12.14 -12.39 -24.26
C SER A 21 -11.64 -11.04 -24.76
N GLU A 22 -11.08 -11.01 -25.97
CA GLU A 22 -10.75 -9.74 -26.65
C GLU A 22 -11.92 -9.18 -27.46
N HIS A 23 -13.03 -9.92 -27.57
CA HIS A 23 -14.19 -9.51 -28.34
C HIS A 23 -14.97 -8.42 -27.63
N TYR A 24 -15.43 -7.41 -28.39
CA TYR A 24 -16.32 -6.37 -27.86
C TYR A 24 -17.73 -6.88 -27.56
N HIS A 25 -18.12 -8.03 -28.12
CA HIS A 25 -19.43 -8.66 -27.89
C HIS A 25 -19.23 -10.12 -27.50
N SER A 26 -19.51 -10.42 -26.24
CA SER A 26 -19.46 -11.79 -25.70
C SER A 26 -20.88 -12.27 -25.42
N THR A 27 -21.21 -13.48 -25.88
CA THR A 27 -22.54 -14.10 -25.67
C THR A 27 -22.38 -15.36 -24.83
N PHE A 28 -23.00 -15.36 -23.65
CA PHE A 28 -23.01 -16.49 -22.73
C PHE A 28 -24.33 -17.24 -22.81
N ARG A 29 -24.22 -18.57 -22.79
CA ARG A 29 -25.33 -19.52 -22.84
C ARG A 29 -25.08 -20.65 -21.85
N VAL A 30 -26.14 -21.27 -21.36
CA VAL A 30 -26.05 -22.41 -20.44
C VAL A 30 -25.74 -23.68 -21.22
N MET A 31 -24.55 -24.25 -20.99
CA MET A 31 -24.05 -25.43 -21.69
C MET A 31 -23.67 -26.52 -20.68
N GLU A 32 -23.73 -27.77 -21.11
CA GLU A 32 -23.18 -28.91 -20.35
C GLU A 32 -21.65 -28.82 -20.31
N GLU A 33 -21.04 -29.29 -19.21
CA GLU A 33 -19.64 -29.02 -18.88
C GLU A 33 -18.63 -29.77 -19.76
N HIS A 34 -18.91 -31.02 -20.15
CA HIS A 34 -17.92 -31.88 -20.80
C HIS A 34 -18.03 -31.92 -22.33
N GLN A 35 -19.25 -31.87 -22.85
CA GLN A 35 -19.59 -31.99 -24.26
C GLN A 35 -20.05 -30.65 -24.85
N HIS A 36 -20.28 -29.63 -24.01
CA HIS A 36 -20.62 -28.26 -24.40
C HIS A 36 -21.88 -28.14 -25.27
N PHE A 37 -22.83 -29.08 -25.15
CA PHE A 37 -24.14 -28.91 -25.79
C PHE A 37 -25.04 -27.97 -24.97
N LEU A 38 -25.95 -27.29 -25.66
CA LEU A 38 -26.83 -26.30 -25.06
C LEU A 38 -27.91 -26.97 -24.20
N LEU A 39 -28.05 -26.52 -22.94
CA LEU A 39 -29.12 -27.00 -22.06
C LEU A 39 -30.50 -26.51 -22.55
N CYS A 40 -30.61 -25.22 -22.86
CA CYS A 40 -31.82 -24.61 -23.42
C CYS A 40 -31.53 -23.26 -24.09
N LYS A 41 -32.49 -22.76 -24.89
CA LYS A 41 -32.44 -21.43 -25.52
C LYS A 41 -33.15 -20.34 -24.70
N ALA A 42 -33.50 -20.64 -23.45
CA ALA A 42 -34.32 -19.78 -22.63
C ALA A 42 -33.56 -18.61 -21.99
N LEU A 43 -32.23 -18.70 -21.88
CA LEU A 43 -31.39 -17.65 -21.32
C LEU A 43 -30.18 -17.37 -22.21
N GLU A 44 -30.01 -16.10 -22.57
CA GLU A 44 -28.82 -15.58 -23.24
C GLU A 44 -28.34 -14.32 -22.52
N ILE A 45 -27.04 -14.21 -22.28
CA ILE A 45 -26.44 -13.02 -21.67
C ILE A 45 -25.45 -12.45 -22.69
N HIS A 46 -25.68 -11.21 -23.10
CA HIS A 46 -24.78 -10.47 -23.95
C HIS A 46 -24.03 -9.45 -23.11
N VAL A 47 -22.71 -9.45 -23.22
CA VAL A 47 -21.83 -8.46 -22.63
C VAL A 47 -21.17 -7.70 -23.78
N LEU A 48 -21.41 -6.39 -23.81
CA LEU A 48 -20.91 -5.45 -24.80
C LEU A 48 -19.91 -4.50 -24.13
N GLU A 49 -18.63 -4.64 -24.44
CA GLU A 49 -17.54 -3.88 -23.81
C GLU A 49 -17.04 -2.78 -24.76
N LEU A 50 -17.42 -1.54 -24.47
CA LEU A 50 -17.07 -0.37 -25.30
C LEU A 50 -15.55 -0.14 -25.45
N PRO A 51 -14.68 -0.39 -24.44
CA PRO A 51 -13.23 -0.23 -24.61
C PRO A 51 -12.63 -1.14 -25.68
N LYS A 52 -13.19 -2.33 -25.87
CA LYS A 52 -12.75 -3.31 -26.87
C LYS A 52 -13.28 -3.00 -28.26
N TYR A 53 -14.32 -2.18 -28.37
CA TYR A 53 -14.84 -1.70 -29.63
C TYR A 53 -13.94 -0.60 -30.21
N LYS A 54 -13.14 -0.96 -31.22
CA LYS A 54 -12.13 -0.07 -31.84
C LYS A 54 -12.52 0.49 -33.21
N LYS A 55 -13.68 0.09 -33.75
CA LYS A 55 -14.16 0.60 -35.04
C LYS A 55 -14.55 2.07 -34.92
N THR A 56 -14.42 2.81 -36.02
CA THR A 56 -14.82 4.21 -36.09
C THR A 56 -16.30 4.35 -36.44
N LEU A 57 -16.85 5.55 -36.27
CA LEU A 57 -18.25 5.88 -36.63
C LEU A 57 -18.61 5.49 -38.08
N GLU A 58 -17.65 5.56 -39.01
CA GLU A 58 -17.84 5.28 -40.43
C GLU A 58 -17.80 3.79 -40.77
N ASP A 59 -17.16 2.98 -39.92
CA ASP A 59 -16.99 1.54 -40.10
C ASP A 59 -18.16 0.72 -39.52
N ALA A 60 -19.13 1.38 -38.88
CA ALA A 60 -20.27 0.74 -38.24
C ALA A 60 -21.32 0.32 -39.28
N GLN A 61 -21.36 -0.97 -39.61
CA GLN A 61 -22.26 -1.50 -40.64
C GLN A 61 -23.49 -2.19 -40.06
N THR A 62 -23.35 -2.79 -38.87
CA THR A 62 -24.46 -3.49 -38.21
C THR A 62 -25.20 -2.59 -37.21
N PRO A 63 -26.49 -2.85 -36.91
CA PRO A 63 -27.22 -2.07 -35.91
C PRO A 63 -26.54 -2.03 -34.54
N ILE A 64 -25.97 -3.14 -34.09
CA ILE A 64 -25.22 -3.19 -32.82
C ILE A 64 -23.99 -2.28 -32.88
N GLU A 65 -23.23 -2.31 -33.98
CA GLU A 65 -22.06 -1.44 -34.14
C GLU A 65 -22.47 0.04 -34.20
N GLN A 66 -23.59 0.37 -34.84
CA GLN A 66 -24.14 1.73 -34.83
C GLN A 66 -24.50 2.18 -33.40
N TRP A 67 -25.14 1.31 -32.62
CA TRP A 67 -25.42 1.57 -31.20
C TRP A 67 -24.14 1.70 -30.35
N LEU A 68 -23.11 0.88 -30.57
CA LEU A 68 -21.84 0.98 -29.84
C LEU A 68 -21.08 2.25 -30.20
N SER A 69 -21.02 2.58 -31.50
CA SER A 69 -20.48 3.83 -32.01
C SER A 69 -21.20 5.05 -31.43
N PHE A 70 -22.54 5.00 -31.37
CA PHE A 70 -23.36 6.02 -30.73
C PHE A 70 -23.05 6.18 -29.23
N LEU A 71 -23.04 5.09 -28.48
CA LEU A 71 -22.83 5.13 -27.03
C LEU A 71 -21.41 5.59 -26.66
N LYS A 72 -20.43 5.35 -27.53
CA LYS A 72 -19.04 5.73 -27.32
C LYS A 72 -18.74 7.17 -27.73
N ASP A 73 -19.11 7.54 -28.96
CA ASP A 73 -18.66 8.78 -29.62
C ASP A 73 -19.85 9.68 -30.05
N GLY A 74 -21.08 9.38 -29.59
CA GLY A 74 -22.31 10.07 -30.01
C GLY A 74 -22.34 11.58 -29.76
N LYS A 75 -21.49 12.10 -28.87
CA LYS A 75 -21.36 13.53 -28.60
C LYS A 75 -20.76 14.30 -29.78
N ASP A 76 -19.87 13.66 -30.55
CA ASP A 76 -19.10 14.31 -31.62
C ASP A 76 -19.70 14.04 -33.02
N MET A 77 -20.84 13.35 -33.06
CA MET A 77 -21.53 12.97 -34.30
C MET A 77 -22.13 14.16 -35.04
N GLN A 78 -21.92 14.20 -36.37
CA GLN A 78 -22.54 15.17 -37.27
C GLN A 78 -23.85 14.61 -37.86
N HIS A 79 -24.83 15.47 -38.12
CA HIS A 79 -26.16 15.07 -38.65
C HIS A 79 -26.13 14.24 -39.94
N GLU A 80 -25.10 14.39 -40.79
CA GLU A 80 -24.97 13.63 -42.05
C GLU A 80 -24.67 12.14 -41.85
N GLN A 81 -24.01 11.77 -40.75
CA GLN A 81 -23.71 10.36 -40.43
C GLN A 81 -24.95 9.64 -39.88
N ILE A 82 -25.84 10.39 -39.22
CA ILE A 82 -27.08 9.91 -38.58
C ILE A 82 -28.08 9.39 -39.62
N GLN A 83 -28.15 10.02 -40.80
CA GLN A 83 -29.13 9.64 -41.83
C GLN A 83 -28.94 8.21 -42.36
N LYS A 84 -27.73 7.66 -42.25
CA LYS A 84 -27.37 6.34 -42.77
C LYS A 84 -27.63 5.21 -41.79
N TRP A 85 -28.01 5.52 -40.55
CA TRP A 85 -28.16 4.55 -39.47
C TRP A 85 -29.60 4.04 -39.35
N ASP A 86 -29.75 2.98 -38.56
CA ASP A 86 -31.03 2.38 -38.20
C ASP A 86 -32.02 3.42 -37.63
N GLU A 87 -33.32 3.24 -37.91
CA GLU A 87 -34.35 4.21 -37.54
C GLU A 87 -34.47 4.41 -36.02
N GLU A 88 -34.20 3.36 -35.25
CA GLU A 88 -34.18 3.36 -33.80
C GLU A 88 -33.02 4.21 -33.25
N CYS A 89 -31.84 4.12 -33.85
CA CYS A 89 -30.69 4.97 -33.50
C CYS A 89 -30.99 6.45 -33.77
N LYS A 90 -31.63 6.76 -34.92
CA LYS A 90 -32.01 8.12 -35.29
C LYS A 90 -32.96 8.75 -34.27
N LYS A 91 -34.01 8.02 -33.89
CA LYS A 91 -34.97 8.49 -32.88
C LYS A 91 -34.29 8.79 -31.55
N ALA A 92 -33.36 7.94 -31.11
CA ALA A 92 -32.62 8.17 -29.87
C ALA A 92 -31.76 9.45 -29.95
N LEU A 93 -31.14 9.71 -31.11
CA LEU A 93 -30.35 10.94 -31.33
C LEU A 93 -31.22 12.20 -31.32
N GLU A 94 -32.35 12.18 -32.02
CA GLU A 94 -33.30 13.31 -32.04
C GLU A 94 -33.85 13.61 -30.63
N GLU A 95 -34.19 12.57 -29.87
CA GLU A 95 -34.64 12.72 -28.49
C GLU A 95 -33.53 13.30 -27.60
N ILE A 96 -32.28 12.86 -27.72
CA ILE A 96 -31.18 13.47 -26.96
C ILE A 96 -30.99 14.94 -27.33
N GLU A 97 -31.07 15.29 -28.61
CA GLU A 97 -30.97 16.68 -29.04
C GLU A 97 -32.10 17.53 -28.45
N HIS A 98 -33.34 17.01 -28.47
CA HIS A 98 -34.48 17.65 -27.85
C HIS A 98 -34.30 17.82 -26.33
N LEU A 99 -33.90 16.77 -25.63
CA LEU A 99 -33.63 16.79 -24.18
C LEU A 99 -32.50 17.75 -23.83
N SER A 100 -31.48 17.87 -24.69
CA SER A 100 -30.35 18.79 -24.50
C SER A 100 -30.75 20.26 -24.64
N ARG A 101 -31.85 20.55 -25.36
CA ARG A 101 -32.44 21.89 -25.48
C ARG A 101 -33.38 22.24 -24.33
N ASP A 102 -33.87 21.26 -23.58
CA ASP A 102 -34.72 21.47 -22.41
C ASP A 102 -33.87 21.85 -21.17
N GLU A 103 -34.09 23.06 -20.66
CA GLU A 103 -33.39 23.61 -19.49
C GLU A 103 -33.53 22.73 -18.24
N LYS A 104 -34.69 22.09 -18.06
CA LYS A 104 -34.94 21.22 -16.90
C LYS A 104 -34.13 19.93 -16.99
N PHE A 105 -34.07 19.32 -18.18
CA PHE A 105 -33.25 18.12 -18.39
C PHE A 105 -31.77 18.42 -18.29
N ARG A 106 -31.34 19.57 -18.82
CA ARG A 106 -29.97 20.05 -18.65
C ARG A 106 -29.61 20.22 -17.17
N TRP A 107 -30.49 20.83 -16.37
CA TRP A 107 -30.26 20.96 -14.93
C TRP A 107 -30.14 19.61 -14.22
N VAL A 108 -31.04 18.66 -14.50
CA VAL A 108 -30.97 17.30 -13.92
C VAL A 108 -29.67 16.58 -14.29
N TYR A 109 -29.22 16.74 -15.54
CA TYR A 109 -27.95 16.19 -16.02
C TYR A 109 -26.75 16.83 -15.30
N GLU A 110 -26.71 18.15 -15.20
CA GLU A 110 -25.65 18.89 -14.50
C GLU A 110 -25.61 18.56 -13.00
N ASP A 111 -26.76 18.40 -12.34
CA ASP A 111 -26.85 17.99 -10.94
C ASP A 111 -26.31 16.57 -10.72
N ARG A 112 -26.64 15.63 -11.62
CA ARG A 112 -26.05 14.28 -11.60
C ARG A 112 -24.53 14.31 -11.77
N LEU A 113 -24.03 15.09 -12.73
CA LEU A 113 -22.58 15.24 -12.95
C LEU A 113 -21.90 15.82 -11.71
N LYS A 114 -22.51 16.84 -11.09
CA LYS A 114 -22.03 17.41 -9.83
C LYS A 114 -21.98 16.36 -8.73
N GLY A 115 -23.03 15.55 -8.56
CA GLY A 115 -23.05 14.47 -7.56
C GLY A 115 -21.95 13.43 -7.77
N ILE A 116 -21.68 13.06 -9.02
CA ILE A 116 -20.57 12.17 -9.37
C ILE A 116 -19.21 12.80 -9.02
N LEU A 117 -19.01 14.08 -9.39
CA LEU A 117 -17.77 14.80 -9.08
C LEU A 117 -17.55 14.97 -7.57
N ASP A 118 -18.60 15.29 -6.83
CA ASP A 118 -18.57 15.43 -5.37
C ASP A 118 -18.20 14.09 -4.70
N TYR A 119 -18.76 12.98 -5.18
CA TYR A 119 -18.41 11.64 -4.71
C TYR A 119 -16.92 11.33 -4.94
N TYR A 120 -16.41 11.52 -6.16
CA TYR A 120 -15.00 11.28 -6.48
C TYR A 120 -14.06 12.21 -5.71
N SER A 121 -14.42 13.48 -5.56
CA SER A 121 -13.69 14.46 -4.76
C SER A 121 -13.64 14.02 -3.29
N GLY A 122 -14.77 13.58 -2.75
CA GLY A 122 -14.89 13.05 -1.39
C GLY A 122 -14.02 11.81 -1.17
N LEU A 123 -14.04 10.84 -2.08
CA LEU A 123 -13.16 9.66 -2.04
C LEU A 123 -11.68 10.07 -2.07
N LYS A 124 -11.29 10.95 -2.99
CA LYS A 124 -9.91 11.43 -3.13
C LYS A 124 -9.43 12.16 -1.88
N SER A 125 -10.31 12.94 -1.24
CA SER A 125 -10.01 13.63 0.02
C SER A 125 -9.78 12.64 1.16
N LYS A 126 -10.70 11.67 1.34
CA LYS A 126 -10.58 10.61 2.36
C LYS A 126 -9.31 9.77 2.17
N PHE A 127 -8.96 9.43 0.94
CA PHE A 127 -7.74 8.70 0.64
C PHE A 127 -6.49 9.49 1.04
N ARG A 128 -6.42 10.78 0.68
CA ARG A 128 -5.29 11.66 1.08
C ARG A 128 -5.19 11.81 2.60
N GLU A 129 -6.33 11.99 3.27
CA GLU A 129 -6.36 12.08 4.73
C GLU A 129 -5.88 10.77 5.38
N GLY A 130 -6.32 9.63 4.87
CA GLY A 130 -5.87 8.30 5.31
C GLY A 130 -4.37 8.12 5.15
N LEU A 131 -3.81 8.50 4.00
CA LEU A 131 -2.37 8.44 3.75
C LEU A 131 -1.57 9.33 4.71
N LYS A 132 -2.02 10.58 4.92
CA LYS A 132 -1.39 11.52 5.85
C LYS A 132 -1.42 11.00 7.30
N LYS A 133 -2.56 10.44 7.74
CA LYS A 133 -2.67 9.83 9.08
C LYS A 133 -1.77 8.60 9.21
N GLY A 134 -1.69 7.76 8.18
CA GLY A 134 -0.82 6.60 8.15
C GLY A 134 0.66 6.97 8.27
N GLU A 135 1.10 7.99 7.51
CA GLU A 135 2.47 8.50 7.56
C GLU A 135 2.81 9.09 8.94
N GLN A 136 1.93 9.93 9.50
CA GLN A 136 2.12 10.51 10.83
C GLN A 136 2.18 9.44 11.92
N ALA A 137 1.28 8.46 11.89
CA ALA A 137 1.27 7.35 12.85
C ALA A 137 2.53 6.49 12.72
N GLY A 138 2.98 6.20 11.49
CA GLY A 138 4.21 5.47 11.23
C GLY A 138 5.44 6.19 11.76
N LEU A 139 5.54 7.50 11.54
CA LEU A 139 6.65 8.32 12.03
C LEU A 139 6.67 8.39 13.57
N GLU A 140 5.53 8.64 14.21
CA GLU A 140 5.49 8.72 15.68
C GLU A 140 5.82 7.36 16.31
N ARG A 141 5.28 6.28 15.74
CA ARG A 141 5.58 4.93 16.21
C ARG A 141 7.06 4.59 16.06
N GLY A 142 7.64 4.81 14.88
CA GLY A 142 9.07 4.56 14.64
C GLY A 142 9.97 5.41 15.53
N ARG A 143 9.58 6.66 15.82
CA ARG A 143 10.30 7.53 16.76
C ARG A 143 10.25 7.00 18.20
N GLN A 144 9.09 6.55 18.65
CA GLN A 144 8.92 5.98 20.00
C GLN A 144 9.68 4.67 20.17
N GLU A 145 9.55 3.76 19.21
CA GLU A 145 10.26 2.47 19.21
C GLU A 145 11.78 2.71 19.21
N GLY A 146 12.30 3.56 18.31
CA GLY A 146 13.72 3.87 18.26
C GLY A 146 14.28 4.58 19.50
N LEU A 147 13.47 5.42 20.18
CA LEU A 147 13.86 6.05 21.45
C LEU A 147 13.94 5.03 22.58
N GLU A 148 12.98 4.11 22.65
CA GLU A 148 12.95 3.08 23.69
C GLU A 148 14.07 2.07 23.50
N GLU A 149 14.27 1.56 22.27
CA GLU A 149 15.38 0.66 21.94
C GLU A 149 16.73 1.31 22.23
N GLY A 150 16.98 2.52 21.71
CA GLY A 150 18.24 3.22 21.94
C GLY A 150 18.50 3.54 23.42
N ARG A 151 17.44 3.77 24.21
CA ARG A 151 17.57 3.96 25.66
C ARG A 151 17.94 2.66 26.38
N GLN A 152 17.30 1.54 26.01
CA GLN A 152 17.60 0.24 26.61
C GLN A 152 19.03 -0.20 26.29
N GLU A 153 19.42 -0.11 25.02
CA GLU A 153 20.78 -0.42 24.57
C GLU A 153 21.81 0.47 25.29
N GLY A 154 21.60 1.79 25.30
CA GLY A 154 22.51 2.72 25.97
C GLY A 154 22.64 2.49 27.48
N LEU A 155 21.55 2.12 28.16
CA LEU A 155 21.59 1.76 29.59
C LEU A 155 22.36 0.46 29.82
N GLN A 156 22.13 -0.55 28.98
CA GLN A 156 22.79 -1.85 29.10
C GLN A 156 24.29 -1.75 28.82
N GLU A 157 24.67 -1.05 27.76
CA GLU A 157 26.08 -0.79 27.43
C GLU A 157 26.75 0.04 28.53
N GLY A 158 26.11 1.13 28.98
CA GLY A 158 26.65 1.98 30.04
C GLY A 158 26.83 1.25 31.36
N PHE A 159 25.88 0.38 31.74
CA PHE A 159 25.99 -0.45 32.94
C PHE A 159 27.14 -1.46 32.82
N SER A 160 27.22 -2.19 31.70
CA SER A 160 28.26 -3.18 31.45
C SER A 160 29.67 -2.56 31.47
N GLN A 161 29.85 -1.43 30.78
CA GLN A 161 31.11 -0.70 30.76
C GLN A 161 31.47 -0.15 32.15
N GLY A 162 30.49 0.38 32.88
CA GLY A 162 30.67 0.89 34.25
C GLY A 162 31.07 -0.20 35.24
N GLU A 163 30.43 -1.38 35.16
CA GLU A 163 30.75 -2.53 36.00
C GLU A 163 32.16 -3.06 35.71
N GLN A 164 32.52 -3.24 34.44
CA GLN A 164 33.87 -3.68 34.05
C GLN A 164 34.94 -2.69 34.52
N ALA A 165 34.76 -1.39 34.24
CA ALA A 165 35.72 -0.37 34.64
C ALA A 165 35.83 -0.23 36.17
N GLY A 166 34.71 -0.41 36.89
CA GLY A 166 34.66 -0.41 38.34
C GLY A 166 35.38 -1.61 38.96
N LEU A 167 35.15 -2.81 38.42
CA LEU A 167 35.79 -4.05 38.86
C LEU A 167 37.30 -3.99 38.63
N GLU A 168 37.74 -3.57 37.44
CA GLU A 168 39.16 -3.46 37.11
C GLU A 168 39.89 -2.48 38.03
N LYS A 169 39.33 -1.28 38.23
CA LYS A 169 39.88 -0.30 39.20
C LYS A 169 39.87 -0.85 40.63
N GLY A 170 38.82 -1.57 41.02
CA GLY A 170 38.69 -2.19 42.33
C GLY A 170 39.77 -3.23 42.60
N ILE A 171 40.02 -4.13 41.64
CA ILE A 171 41.07 -5.15 41.70
C ILE A 171 42.45 -4.48 41.80
N GLN A 172 42.76 -3.55 40.89
CA GLN A 172 44.05 -2.85 40.89
C GLN A 172 44.31 -2.11 42.22
N THR A 173 43.30 -1.39 42.72
CA THR A 173 43.41 -0.66 44.00
C THR A 173 43.56 -1.63 45.18
N GLY A 174 42.82 -2.75 45.16
CA GLY A 174 42.89 -3.78 46.20
C GLY A 174 44.25 -4.48 46.25
N GLU A 175 44.80 -4.84 45.09
CA GLU A 175 46.14 -5.43 44.96
C GLU A 175 47.21 -4.47 45.47
N GLN A 176 47.17 -3.20 45.07
CA GLN A 176 48.08 -2.18 45.57
C GLN A 176 47.99 -2.03 47.10
N ILE A 177 46.79 -1.88 47.66
CA ILE A 177 46.60 -1.77 49.12
C ILE A 177 47.11 -3.04 49.83
N GLY A 178 46.86 -4.23 49.27
CA GLY A 178 47.32 -5.50 49.80
C GLY A 178 48.85 -5.64 49.82
N LEU A 179 49.51 -5.24 48.72
CA LEU A 179 50.96 -5.14 48.60
C LEU A 179 51.54 -4.20 49.65
N LEU A 180 51.00 -2.99 49.77
CA LEU A 180 51.46 -1.98 50.74
C LEU A 180 51.32 -2.49 52.19
N LYS A 181 50.20 -3.12 52.54
CA LYS A 181 49.98 -3.69 53.87
C LYS A 181 50.95 -4.84 54.17
N SER A 182 51.21 -5.70 53.18
CA SER A 182 52.14 -6.82 53.32
C SER A 182 53.57 -6.33 53.50
N ALA A 183 54.02 -5.38 52.67
CA ALA A 183 55.35 -4.77 52.79
C ALA A 183 55.56 -4.12 54.15
N LYS A 184 54.57 -3.37 54.68
CA LYS A 184 54.65 -2.79 56.04
C LYS A 184 54.82 -3.85 57.13
N LYS A 185 54.02 -4.92 57.10
CA LYS A 185 54.16 -6.02 58.08
C LYS A 185 55.51 -6.74 57.99
N MET A 186 56.06 -6.91 56.78
CA MET A 186 57.38 -7.52 56.58
C MET A 186 58.51 -6.62 57.09
N LEU A 187 58.40 -5.30 56.93
CA LEU A 187 59.32 -4.33 57.54
C LEU A 187 59.26 -4.38 59.07
N GLU A 188 58.05 -4.40 59.65
CA GLU A 188 57.84 -4.55 61.10
C GLU A 188 58.41 -5.87 61.66
N ALA A 189 58.41 -6.94 60.85
CA ALA A 189 58.99 -8.24 61.19
C ALA A 189 60.53 -8.29 61.06
N GLY A 190 61.18 -7.19 60.65
CA GLY A 190 62.64 -7.08 60.59
C GLY A 190 63.29 -7.54 59.28
N MET A 191 62.51 -7.74 58.20
CA MET A 191 63.07 -8.03 56.88
C MET A 191 63.69 -6.78 56.24
N THR A 192 64.76 -6.94 55.46
CA THR A 192 65.38 -5.81 54.76
C THR A 192 64.58 -5.41 53.52
N PRO A 193 64.65 -4.14 53.07
CA PRO A 193 63.97 -3.68 51.85
C PRO A 193 64.32 -4.52 50.60
N GLN A 194 65.54 -5.06 50.52
CA GLN A 194 65.95 -5.97 49.44
C GLN A 194 65.18 -7.29 49.47
N GLN A 195 65.05 -7.91 50.64
CA GLN A 195 64.33 -9.19 50.79
C GLN A 195 62.84 -9.04 50.50
N ILE A 196 62.25 -7.91 50.87
CA ILE A 196 60.82 -7.62 50.61
C ILE A 196 60.59 -7.36 49.11
N ALA A 197 61.51 -6.66 48.44
CA ALA A 197 61.46 -6.42 47.01
C ALA A 197 61.47 -7.73 46.22
N ASP A 198 62.32 -8.68 46.63
CA ASP A 198 62.43 -9.99 46.00
C ASP A 198 61.17 -10.86 46.23
N ILE A 199 60.57 -10.80 47.43
CA ILE A 199 59.37 -11.59 47.78
C ILE A 199 58.10 -11.05 47.10
N LEU A 200 57.93 -9.73 47.08
CA LEU A 200 56.72 -9.08 46.57
C LEU A 200 56.85 -8.65 45.10
N ASN A 201 58.03 -8.83 44.50
CA ASN A 201 58.37 -8.45 43.13
C ASN A 201 58.03 -6.99 42.81
N ILE A 202 58.38 -6.08 43.73
CA ILE A 202 58.19 -4.63 43.63
C ILE A 202 59.53 -3.92 43.79
N SER A 203 59.63 -2.69 43.29
CA SER A 203 60.92 -1.98 43.32
C SER A 203 61.36 -1.66 44.75
N VAL A 204 62.68 -1.73 45.00
CA VAL A 204 63.26 -1.36 46.30
C VAL A 204 62.95 0.10 46.66
N GLN A 205 62.83 0.99 45.66
CA GLN A 205 62.44 2.39 45.84
C GLN A 205 61.01 2.53 46.36
N ASP A 206 60.06 1.74 45.84
CA ASP A 206 58.66 1.79 46.30
C ASP A 206 58.51 1.31 47.75
N ILE A 207 59.35 0.36 48.18
CA ILE A 207 59.40 -0.11 49.57
C ILE A 207 60.07 0.92 50.48
N GLN A 208 61.14 1.58 50.02
CA GLN A 208 61.81 2.64 50.79
C GLN A 208 60.90 3.86 51.00
N ASN A 209 60.06 4.20 50.03
CA ASN A 209 59.09 5.29 50.13
C ASN A 209 57.92 5.00 51.10
N LEU A 210 57.76 3.76 51.58
CA LEU A 210 56.73 3.38 52.56
C LEU A 210 57.09 3.68 54.01
N ASN A 211 58.36 3.99 54.28
CA ASN A 211 58.88 4.23 55.61
C ASN A 211 59.64 5.58 55.59
N PRO A 212 59.00 6.70 55.98
CA PRO A 212 59.69 7.99 56.06
C PRO A 212 60.79 8.00 57.13
#